data_AF-A0ABD2PD30-F1
#
_entry.id   AF-A0ABD2PD30-F1
#
_cell.length_a   1.000
_cell.length_b   1.000
_cell.length_c   1.000
_cell.angle_alpha   90.00
_cell.angle_beta   90.00
_cell.angle_gamma   90.00
#
_symmetry.space_group_name_H-M   'P 1'
#
loop_
_entity.id
_entity.type
_entity.pdbx_description
1 polymer ?
#
loop_
_entity_poly.entity_id
_entity_poly.type
_entity_poly.pdbx_seq_one_letter_code
_entity_poly.pdbx_strand_id
1 'polypeptide(L)'
;VHLTEALWLFCGSHGMRVWLPLYPRDKDKSHTFMSKRIMLPFHLKIYPLAILFEDAIILGVENDTVLYLSDAKSPFSLPFSVLERTSQVYLHQILRQLIRRNLGYHAWEIARSCMSLPYFPHSLELLLHEVGATDNNFLYTHISPSSSIPPMPSNELE
;
A
#
# COMPACT_ATOMS: atom_id res chain seq x y z
N VAL A 1 -12.04 -4.00 -8.50
CA VAL A 1 -11.80 -4.49 -9.88
C VAL A 1 -10.33 -4.36 -10.31
N HIS A 2 -9.67 -3.22 -10.16
CA HIS A 2 -8.26 -3.11 -10.59
C HIS A 2 -7.28 -4.07 -9.87
N LEU A 3 -7.56 -4.46 -8.61
CA LEU A 3 -6.73 -5.40 -7.84
C LEU A 3 -6.93 -6.87 -8.26
N THR A 4 -8.10 -7.25 -8.78
CA THR A 4 -8.38 -8.63 -9.23
C THR A 4 -7.69 -8.96 -10.55
N GLU A 5 -7.35 -7.94 -11.34
CA GLU A 5 -6.62 -8.09 -12.61
C GLU A 5 -5.10 -7.99 -12.44
N ALA A 6 -4.64 -7.67 -11.22
CA ALA A 6 -3.24 -7.62 -10.88
C ALA A 6 -2.69 -9.01 -10.59
N LEU A 7 -1.43 -9.24 -10.95
CA LEU A 7 -0.74 -10.50 -10.66
C LEU A 7 0.10 -10.36 -9.39
N TRP A 8 -0.06 -11.31 -8.47
CA TRP A 8 0.54 -11.27 -7.13
C TRP A 8 1.62 -12.34 -7.03
N LEU A 9 2.81 -11.95 -6.63
CA LEU A 9 3.98 -12.84 -6.50
C LEU A 9 4.59 -12.67 -5.12
N PHE A 10 4.61 -13.74 -4.33
CA PHE A 10 5.39 -13.77 -3.11
C PHE A 10 6.76 -14.37 -3.38
N CYS A 11 7.84 -13.66 -3.01
CA CYS A 11 9.21 -14.06 -3.27
C CYS A 11 9.99 -14.34 -1.98
N GLY A 12 9.30 -14.77 -0.92
CA GLY A 12 9.92 -15.11 0.36
C GLY A 12 10.61 -13.90 0.99
N SER A 13 11.94 -13.98 1.12
CA SER A 13 12.79 -12.92 1.69
C SER A 13 12.72 -11.59 0.92
N HIS A 14 12.37 -11.63 -0.36
CA HIS A 14 12.23 -10.42 -1.19
C HIS A 14 10.86 -9.75 -1.07
N GLY A 15 10.01 -10.23 -0.16
CA GLY A 15 8.67 -9.71 0.07
C GLY A 15 7.68 -10.07 -1.05
N MET A 16 6.61 -9.30 -1.13
CA MET A 16 5.57 -9.48 -2.14
C MET A 16 5.72 -8.46 -3.27
N ARG A 17 5.39 -8.87 -4.48
CA ARG A 17 5.42 -8.04 -5.69
C ARG A 17 4.06 -8.12 -6.34
N VAL A 18 3.51 -6.96 -6.67
CA VAL A 18 2.23 -6.84 -7.36
C VAL A 18 2.47 -6.24 -8.73
N TRP A 19 1.97 -6.92 -9.75
CA TRP A 19 2.06 -6.51 -11.13
C TRP A 19 0.70 -5.99 -11.58
N LEU A 20 0.53 -4.67 -11.52
CA LEU A 20 -0.72 -3.99 -11.85
C LEU A 20 -0.74 -3.61 -13.33
N PRO A 21 -1.83 -3.92 -14.07
CA PRO A 21 -2.07 -3.33 -15.38
C PRO A 21 -2.38 -1.84 -15.25
N LEU A 22 -1.65 -0.99 -15.95
CA LEU A 22 -2.00 0.43 -16.08
C LEU A 22 -2.91 0.59 -17.29
N TYR A 23 -4.14 1.05 -17.06
CA TYR A 23 -5.11 1.29 -18.12
C TYR A 23 -4.86 2.68 -18.75
N PRO A 24 -4.70 2.76 -20.09
CA PRO A 24 -4.52 4.05 -20.75
C PRO A 24 -5.78 4.91 -20.67
N ARG A 25 -5.57 6.23 -20.57
CA ARG A 25 -6.58 7.23 -20.17
C ARG A 25 -7.70 7.47 -21.19
N ASP A 26 -7.45 7.35 -22.49
CA ASP A 26 -8.48 7.42 -23.53
C ASP A 26 -7.87 7.19 -24.92
N LYS A 27 -8.74 7.01 -25.92
CA LYS A 27 -8.56 6.65 -27.35
C LYS A 27 -7.43 7.33 -28.16
N ASP A 28 -6.17 7.23 -27.74
CA ASP A 28 -5.07 7.55 -28.65
C ASP A 28 -4.84 6.37 -29.61
N LYS A 29 -5.31 6.57 -30.84
CA LYS A 29 -5.15 5.68 -32.00
C LYS A 29 -3.69 5.64 -32.48
N SER A 30 -2.76 5.35 -31.59
CA SER A 30 -1.39 5.01 -31.98
C SER A 30 -1.00 3.74 -31.25
N HIS A 31 -0.50 2.78 -32.02
CA HIS A 31 -0.16 1.41 -31.65
C HIS A 31 0.84 1.34 -30.48
N THR A 32 0.40 1.66 -29.27
CA THR A 32 1.19 1.41 -28.07
C THR A 32 0.76 0.06 -27.55
N PHE A 33 1.18 -0.99 -28.25
CA PHE A 33 1.07 -2.42 -27.92
C PHE A 33 1.81 -2.80 -26.62
N MET A 34 2.05 -1.82 -25.75
CA MET A 34 2.71 -1.99 -24.47
C MET A 34 1.64 -1.83 -23.42
N SER A 35 1.08 -2.95 -22.98
CA SER A 35 0.39 -3.01 -21.70
C SER A 35 1.40 -2.57 -20.65
N LYS A 36 1.37 -1.28 -20.28
CA LYS A 36 2.26 -0.72 -19.26
C LYS A 36 1.85 -1.36 -17.94
N ARG A 37 2.48 -2.47 -17.58
CA ARG A 37 2.26 -3.12 -16.30
C ARG A 37 3.37 -2.70 -15.36
N ILE A 38 3.03 -2.30 -14.14
CA ILE A 38 4.02 -1.86 -13.16
C ILE A 38 4.17 -2.88 -12.05
N MET A 39 5.42 -3.22 -11.72
CA MET A 39 5.73 -4.06 -10.57
C MET A 39 5.99 -3.20 -9.33
N LEU A 40 5.15 -3.36 -8.32
CA LEU A 40 5.25 -2.69 -7.03
C LEU A 40 5.72 -3.70 -5.97
N PRO A 41 6.99 -3.64 -5.52
CA PRO A 41 7.48 -4.47 -4.42
C PRO A 41 7.08 -3.87 -3.07
N PHE A 42 6.62 -4.69 -2.15
CA PHE A 42 6.37 -4.26 -0.78
C PHE A 42 6.59 -5.38 0.24
N HIS A 43 6.81 -4.99 1.50
CA HIS A 43 7.17 -5.93 2.56
C HIS A 43 5.93 -6.42 3.31
N LEU A 44 5.83 -7.74 3.39
CA LEU A 44 4.88 -8.42 4.26
C LEU A 44 5.59 -8.89 5.52
N LYS A 45 4.90 -8.79 6.65
CA LYS A 45 5.35 -9.37 7.92
C LYS A 45 4.89 -10.83 8.06
N ILE A 46 3.85 -11.19 7.33
CA ILE A 46 3.16 -12.48 7.40
C ILE A 46 3.46 -13.33 6.16
N TYR A 47 3.46 -14.65 6.31
CA TYR A 47 3.54 -15.57 5.17
C TYR A 47 2.17 -15.65 4.48
N PRO A 48 2.02 -15.20 3.23
CA PRO A 48 0.70 -15.10 2.60
C PRO A 48 0.12 -16.48 2.29
N LEU A 49 -1.09 -16.73 2.78
CA LEU A 49 -1.89 -17.92 2.48
C LEU A 49 -2.96 -17.63 1.43
N ALA A 50 -3.66 -16.50 1.57
CA ALA A 50 -4.74 -16.09 0.68
C ALA A 50 -4.78 -14.58 0.53
N ILE A 51 -5.26 -14.10 -0.62
CA ILE A 51 -5.39 -12.67 -0.92
C ILE A 51 -6.87 -12.38 -1.20
N LEU A 52 -7.47 -11.48 -0.42
CA LEU A 52 -8.82 -11.00 -0.64
C LEU A 52 -8.74 -9.70 -1.43
N PHE A 53 -9.02 -9.77 -2.72
CA PHE A 53 -8.92 -8.61 -3.61
C PHE A 53 -10.00 -7.57 -3.37
N GLU A 54 -11.20 -8.00 -2.95
CA GLU A 54 -12.33 -7.11 -2.67
C GLU A 54 -12.06 -6.25 -1.44
N ASP A 55 -11.51 -6.89 -0.40
CA ASP A 55 -11.18 -6.28 0.88
C ASP A 55 -9.77 -5.65 0.91
N ALA A 56 -8.94 -5.87 -0.12
CA ALA A 56 -7.55 -5.45 -0.08
C ALA A 56 -6.78 -5.92 1.18
N ILE A 57 -7.07 -7.17 1.60
CA ILE A 57 -6.46 -7.84 2.76
C ILE A 57 -5.69 -9.07 2.30
N ILE A 58 -4.53 -9.30 2.89
CA ILE A 58 -3.82 -10.58 2.79
C ILE A 58 -4.01 -11.33 4.09
N LEU A 59 -4.45 -12.57 3.98
CA LEU A 59 -4.46 -13.53 5.06
C LEU A 59 -3.17 -14.31 5.01
N GLY A 60 -2.53 -14.43 6.15
CA GLY A 60 -1.28 -15.14 6.26
C GLY A 60 -1.13 -15.80 7.60
N VAL A 61 0.08 -16.29 7.78
CA VAL A 61 0.49 -16.96 8.99
C VAL A 61 1.76 -16.31 9.49
N GLU A 62 1.77 -16.06 10.79
CA GLU A 62 2.95 -15.70 11.55
C GLU A 62 3.40 -16.94 12.34
N ASN A 63 4.72 -17.14 12.39
CA ASN A 63 5.31 -18.28 13.06
C ASN A 63 6.20 -17.76 14.19
N ASP A 64 5.75 -18.01 15.43
CA ASP A 64 6.56 -17.76 16.61
C ASP A 64 7.21 -19.08 17.04
N THR A 65 8.52 -19.19 16.82
CA THR A 65 9.30 -20.33 17.28
C THR A 65 9.95 -20.02 18.62
N VAL A 66 9.66 -20.85 19.63
CA VAL A 66 10.39 -20.87 20.90
C VAL A 66 11.25 -22.13 20.94
N LEU A 67 12.56 -21.94 21.09
CA LEU A 67 13.49 -23.05 21.30
C LEU A 67 13.46 -23.45 22.77
N TYR A 68 12.90 -24.62 23.08
CA TYR A 68 13.04 -25.21 24.39
C TYR A 68 14.42 -25.88 24.48
N LEU A 69 15.31 -25.30 25.29
CA LEU A 69 16.55 -25.95 25.68
C LEU A 69 16.22 -26.97 26.79
N SER A 70 16.17 -28.26 26.44
CA SER A 70 16.09 -29.31 27.46
C SER A 70 17.44 -29.46 28.15
N ASP A 71 17.66 -28.66 29.20
CA ASP A 71 18.85 -28.68 30.05
C ASP A 71 20.18 -28.40 29.32
N ALA A 72 21.15 -27.76 29.97
CA ALA A 72 22.41 -27.31 29.33
C ALA A 72 23.33 -28.48 28.87
N LYS A 73 22.88 -29.72 29.01
CA LYS A 73 23.64 -30.96 28.77
C LYS A 73 23.00 -31.91 27.76
N SER A 74 21.78 -31.66 27.27
CA SER A 74 21.19 -32.51 26.24
C SER A 74 21.42 -31.93 24.84
N PRO A 75 21.82 -32.75 23.85
CA PRO A 75 22.05 -32.28 22.47
C PRO A 75 20.75 -32.04 21.68
N PHE A 76 19.58 -32.13 22.31
CA PHE A 76 18.29 -32.22 21.64
C PHE A 76 17.44 -30.97 21.91
N SER A 77 17.64 -29.90 21.14
CA SER A 77 16.71 -28.76 21.15
C SER A 77 15.47 -29.10 20.33
N LEU A 78 14.29 -29.17 20.95
CA LEU A 78 13.04 -29.34 20.23
C LEU A 78 12.42 -27.95 19.97
N PRO A 79 12.32 -27.50 18.70
CA PRO A 79 11.66 -26.26 18.38
C PRO A 79 10.15 -26.42 18.59
N PHE A 80 9.57 -25.57 19.43
CA PHE A 80 8.13 -25.39 19.49
C PHE A 80 7.75 -24.22 18.59
N SER A 81 6.76 -24.41 17.74
CA SER A 81 6.31 -23.39 16.79
C SER A 81 4.82 -23.19 17.00
N VAL A 82 4.43 -21.97 17.37
CA VAL A 82 3.04 -21.54 17.39
C VAL A 82 2.76 -20.87 16.06
N LEU A 83 1.71 -21.33 15.41
CA LEU A 83 1.28 -20.84 14.11
C LEU A 83 0.02 -19.99 14.30
N GLU A 84 0.15 -18.68 14.19
CA GLU A 84 -0.96 -17.76 14.34
C GLU A 84 -1.45 -17.27 12.97
N ARG A 85 -2.78 -17.31 12.77
CA ARG A 85 -3.40 -16.80 11.55
C ARG A 85 -3.64 -15.30 11.71
N THR A 86 -2.98 -14.51 10.88
CA THR A 86 -3.01 -13.05 10.95
C THR A 86 -3.45 -12.47 9.61
N SER A 87 -4.01 -11.26 9.64
CA SER A 87 -4.44 -10.52 8.45
C SER A 87 -3.71 -9.18 8.37
N GLN A 88 -3.31 -8.80 7.17
CA GLN A 88 -2.60 -7.55 6.92
C GLN A 88 -3.27 -6.79 5.77
N VAL A 89 -3.63 -5.53 6.03
CA VAL A 89 -4.14 -4.60 5.01
C VAL A 89 -2.95 -4.08 4.20
N TYR A 90 -2.98 -4.23 2.87
CA TYR A 90 -1.88 -3.81 1.99
C TYR A 90 -2.19 -2.54 1.19
N LEU A 91 -3.42 -2.04 1.25
CA LEU A 91 -3.89 -0.93 0.44
C LEU A 91 -2.99 0.31 0.55
N HIS A 92 -2.63 0.67 1.79
CA HIS A 92 -1.77 1.82 2.05
C HIS A 92 -0.38 1.67 1.39
N GLN A 93 0.18 0.46 1.35
CA GLN A 93 1.49 0.22 0.74
C GLN A 93 1.46 0.39 -0.78
N ILE A 94 0.39 -0.08 -1.43
CA ILE A 94 0.20 0.05 -2.88
C ILE A 94 -0.02 1.51 -3.26
N LEU A 95 -0.91 2.22 -2.57
CA LEU A 95 -1.18 3.63 -2.83
C LEU A 95 0.09 4.47 -2.64
N ARG A 96 0.87 4.22 -1.59
CA ARG A 96 2.16 4.87 -1.34
C ARG A 96 3.15 4.64 -2.48
N GLN A 97 3.27 3.41 -2.96
CA GLN A 97 4.14 3.06 -4.08
C GLN A 97 3.73 3.76 -5.38
N LEU A 98 2.42 3.87 -5.64
CA LEU A 98 1.89 4.55 -6.81
C LEU A 98 2.13 6.06 -6.76
N ILE A 99 1.91 6.69 -5.61
CA ILE A 99 2.16 8.13 -5.41
C ILE A 99 3.65 8.44 -5.61
N ARG A 100 4.55 7.65 -5.01
CA ARG A 100 6.01 7.85 -5.18
C ARG A 100 6.50 7.70 -6.62
N ARG A 101 5.80 6.92 -7.44
CA ARG A 101 6.16 6.70 -8.85
C ARG A 101 5.43 7.63 -9.81
N ASN A 102 4.83 8.71 -9.31
CA ASN A 102 4.07 9.71 -10.08
C ASN A 102 2.83 9.11 -10.81
N LEU A 103 2.24 8.04 -10.25
CA LEU A 103 1.04 7.39 -10.76
C LEU A 103 -0.19 7.74 -9.88
N GLY A 104 -0.30 9.01 -9.50
CA GLY A 104 -1.36 9.48 -8.59
C GLY A 104 -2.78 9.21 -9.10
N TYR A 105 -3.00 9.24 -10.42
CA TYR A 105 -4.30 8.93 -11.01
C TYR A 105 -4.72 7.47 -10.77
N HIS A 106 -3.82 6.51 -11.02
CA HIS A 106 -4.12 5.09 -10.76
C HIS A 106 -4.24 4.79 -9.27
N ALA A 107 -3.46 5.49 -8.42
CA ALA A 107 -3.64 5.44 -6.98
C ALA A 107 -5.07 5.88 -6.60
N TRP A 108 -5.54 6.98 -7.18
CA TRP A 108 -6.90 7.48 -6.96
C TRP A 108 -7.98 6.51 -7.45
N GLU A 109 -7.82 5.88 -8.63
CA GLU A 109 -8.79 4.88 -9.13
C GLU A 109 -8.92 3.66 -8.20
N ILE A 110 -7.79 3.16 -7.71
CA ILE A 110 -7.75 2.05 -6.75
C ILE A 110 -8.36 2.50 -5.42
N ALA A 111 -7.98 3.68 -4.92
CA ALA A 111 -8.53 4.23 -3.68
C ALA A 111 -10.05 4.37 -3.78
N ARG A 112 -10.58 4.91 -4.89
CA ARG A 112 -12.02 5.04 -5.16
C ARG A 112 -12.72 3.68 -5.17
N SER A 113 -12.10 2.67 -5.78
CA SER A 113 -12.64 1.30 -5.80
C SER A 113 -12.67 0.67 -4.39
N CYS A 114 -11.80 1.10 -3.49
CA CYS A 114 -11.68 0.61 -2.12
C CYS A 114 -12.35 1.53 -1.08
N MET A 115 -13.03 2.61 -1.48
CA MET A 115 -13.73 3.53 -0.57
C MET A 115 -14.90 2.87 0.17
N SER A 116 -15.43 1.76 -0.36
CA SER A 116 -16.51 0.99 0.29
C SER A 116 -16.04 0.19 1.51
N LEU A 117 -14.73 0.13 1.77
CA LEU A 117 -14.18 -0.67 2.85
C LEU A 117 -14.26 0.08 4.19
N PRO A 118 -14.70 -0.57 5.28
CA PRO A 118 -14.89 0.09 6.57
C PRO A 118 -13.58 0.60 7.20
N TYR A 119 -12.43 -0.01 6.87
CA TYR A 119 -11.09 0.37 7.34
C TYR A 119 -10.34 1.30 6.36
N PHE A 120 -11.01 1.77 5.31
CA PHE A 120 -10.41 2.68 4.33
C PHE A 120 -9.95 4.02 4.94
N PRO A 121 -10.75 4.72 5.78
CA PRO A 121 -10.31 5.99 6.37
C PRO A 121 -9.04 5.84 7.20
N HIS A 122 -8.96 4.76 7.99
CA HIS A 122 -7.80 4.47 8.82
C HIS A 122 -6.54 4.12 7.99
N SER A 123 -6.72 3.37 6.90
CA SER A 123 -5.61 3.07 5.97
C SER A 123 -5.09 4.32 5.26
N LEU A 124 -5.97 5.29 4.98
CA LEU A 124 -5.63 6.57 4.38
C LEU A 124 -4.97 7.52 5.37
N GLU A 125 -5.40 7.50 6.64
CA GLU A 125 -4.72 8.20 7.74
C GLU A 125 -3.27 7.71 7.91
N LEU A 126 -3.03 6.39 7.91
CA LEU A 126 -1.68 5.83 7.94
C LEU A 126 -0.84 6.24 6.73
N LEU A 127 -1.45 6.30 5.54
CA LEU A 127 -0.78 6.77 4.34
C LEU A 127 -0.45 8.27 4.42
N LEU A 128 -1.38 9.10 4.89
CA LEU A 128 -1.19 10.54 5.08
C LEU A 128 -0.13 10.83 6.14
N HIS A 129 -0.12 10.09 7.25
CA HIS A 129 0.89 10.23 8.29
C HIS A 129 2.29 9.86 7.77
N GLU A 130 2.40 8.81 6.94
CA GLU A 130 3.68 8.40 6.33
C GLU A 130 4.14 9.28 5.16
N VAL A 131 3.25 9.98 4.45
CA VAL A 131 3.57 10.84 3.30
C VAL A 131 3.65 12.32 3.70
N GLY A 132 2.92 12.75 4.73
CA GLY A 132 2.86 14.11 5.25
C GLY A 132 4.03 14.50 6.16
N ALA A 133 4.75 13.54 6.76
CA ALA A 133 5.89 13.84 7.64
C ALA A 133 7.09 14.51 6.93
N THR A 134 7.08 14.63 5.60
CA THR A 134 8.09 15.40 4.84
C THR A 134 7.56 16.59 4.06
N ASP A 135 6.24 16.83 3.97
CA ASP A 135 5.69 17.98 3.22
C ASP A 135 4.39 18.53 3.84
N ASN A 136 4.42 18.81 5.15
CA ASN A 136 3.32 19.40 5.93
C ASN A 136 2.96 20.87 5.56
N ASN A 137 3.19 21.33 4.33
CA ASN A 137 2.83 22.70 3.93
C ASN A 137 2.03 22.84 2.62
N PHE A 138 1.84 21.77 1.82
CA PHE A 138 1.18 21.90 0.50
C PHE A 138 -0.25 21.34 0.42
N LEU A 139 -0.64 20.41 1.28
CA LEU A 139 -1.99 19.82 1.25
C LEU A 139 -2.98 20.48 2.22
N TYR A 140 -2.49 21.18 3.26
CA TYR A 140 -3.36 21.89 4.21
C TYR A 140 -4.04 23.14 3.61
N THR A 141 -3.54 23.69 2.51
CA THR A 141 -4.12 24.89 1.87
C THR A 141 -5.24 24.60 0.87
N HIS A 142 -5.43 23.34 0.44
CA HIS A 142 -6.36 23.04 -0.66
C HIS A 142 -7.53 22.10 -0.30
N ILE A 143 -7.64 21.61 0.94
CA ILE A 143 -8.68 20.63 1.33
C ILE A 143 -9.53 21.11 2.52
N SER A 144 -9.60 22.43 2.80
CA SER A 144 -10.53 22.99 3.78
C SER A 144 -11.64 23.79 3.10
N PRO A 145 -12.90 23.32 3.12
CA PRO A 145 -14.03 24.07 2.61
C PRO A 145 -14.65 24.92 3.73
N SER A 146 -14.00 26.01 4.13
CA SER A 146 -14.65 27.14 4.82
C SER A 146 -13.69 28.32 5.08
N SER A 147 -13.92 29.39 4.31
CA SER A 147 -13.77 30.81 4.67
C SER A 147 -12.59 31.26 5.56
N SER A 148 -11.62 31.94 4.97
CA SER A 148 -11.45 33.40 5.16
C SER A 148 -10.25 33.92 4.34
N ILE A 149 -10.51 35.03 3.64
CA ILE A 149 -9.61 35.76 2.75
C ILE A 149 -8.34 36.21 3.50
N PRO A 150 -7.13 36.09 2.90
CA PRO A 150 -6.01 36.95 3.23
C PRO A 150 -5.73 37.99 2.11
N PRO A 151 -5.06 39.10 2.45
CA PRO A 151 -5.16 40.37 1.74
C PRO A 151 -4.26 40.46 0.49
N MET A 152 -4.60 41.40 -0.39
CA MET A 152 -3.73 41.89 -1.47
C MET A 152 -2.38 42.36 -0.90
N PRO A 153 -1.24 41.98 -1.51
CA PRO A 153 0.00 42.71 -1.30
C PRO A 153 -0.04 44.00 -2.12
N SER A 154 -0.18 45.13 -1.42
CA SER A 154 0.29 46.42 -1.93
C SER A 154 1.81 46.40 -2.02
N ASN A 155 2.33 46.84 -3.16
CA ASN A 155 3.72 47.23 -3.48
C ASN A 155 4.45 46.29 -4.44
N GLU A 156 4.38 46.65 -5.72
CA GLU A 156 5.54 46.71 -6.63
C GLU A 156 5.14 47.55 -7.86
N LEU A 157 5.27 48.87 -7.69
CA LEU A 157 5.40 49.86 -8.77
C LEU A 157 6.48 50.84 -8.33
N GLU A 158 7.73 50.46 -8.55
CA GLU A 158 8.82 51.34 -9.01
C GLU A 158 9.70 50.52 -9.97
#